data_AF-A0A1A9W0V7-F1
#
_entry.id   AF-A0A1A9W0V7-F1
#
_cell.length_a   1.000
_cell.length_b   1.000
_cell.length_c   1.000
_cell.angle_alpha   90.00
_cell.angle_beta   90.00
_cell.angle_gamma   90.00
#
_symmetry.space_group_name_H-M   'P 1'
#
loop_
_entity.id
_entity.type
_entity.pdbx_description
1 polymer ?
#
loop_
_entity_poly.entity_id
_entity_poly.type
_entity_poly.pdbx_seq_one_letter_code
_entity_poly.pdbx_strand_id
1 'polypeptide(L)'
;MVDIDIKKSSRGNWQQTPFAVKSFDFCKEMRDTTSSVYDVWTKHIIRKNNEEIPCLGKGVIYQHEPCEARIEMNVVGMNMEGRYKVVLIFQAFDEENRAKSKSICIEIPGEIIKV
;
A
#
# COMPACT_ATOMS: atom_id res chain seq x y z
N MET A 1 -2.01 0.90 11.44
CA MET A 1 -3.08 0.98 10.42
C MET A 1 -2.55 1.63 9.16
N VAL A 2 -3.01 1.18 7.99
CA VAL A 2 -2.84 1.91 6.72
C VAL A 2 -4.19 2.07 6.03
N ASP A 3 -4.42 3.27 5.50
CA ASP A 3 -5.50 3.57 4.57
C ASP A 3 -4.94 3.63 3.16
N ILE A 4 -5.61 2.98 2.22
CA ILE A 4 -5.21 2.86 0.82
C ILE A 4 -6.35 3.36 -0.04
N ASP A 5 -6.17 4.51 -0.69
CA ASP A 5 -7.14 5.07 -1.62
C ASP A 5 -6.60 5.06 -3.04
N ILE A 6 -7.46 4.79 -4.02
CA ILE A 6 -7.15 5.03 -5.43
C ILE A 6 -7.87 6.29 -5.89
N LYS A 7 -7.14 7.23 -6.49
CA LYS A 7 -7.70 8.47 -7.04
C LYS A 7 -7.46 8.54 -8.55
N LYS A 8 -8.50 8.92 -9.31
CA LYS A 8 -8.43 9.12 -10.77
C LYS A 8 -8.18 10.58 -11.09
N SER A 9 -7.26 10.87 -12.02
CA SER A 9 -7.08 12.23 -12.54
C SER A 9 -8.18 12.54 -13.56
N SER A 10 -8.90 13.64 -13.36
CA SER A 10 -9.89 14.15 -14.31
C SER A 10 -9.87 15.68 -14.31
N ARG A 11 -9.69 16.26 -15.50
CA ARG A 11 -9.68 17.72 -15.72
C ARG A 11 -8.77 18.49 -14.74
N GLY A 12 -7.56 17.96 -14.51
CA GLY A 12 -6.56 18.58 -13.62
C GLY A 12 -6.77 18.33 -12.12
N ASN A 13 -7.84 17.62 -11.71
CA ASN A 13 -8.12 17.31 -10.31
C ASN A 13 -8.05 15.80 -10.04
N TRP A 14 -7.79 15.44 -8.78
CA TRP A 14 -7.81 14.06 -8.30
C TRP A 14 -9.18 13.72 -7.69
N GLN A 15 -9.93 12.85 -8.34
CA GLN A 15 -11.25 12.39 -7.91
C GLN A 15 -11.10 11.08 -7.13
N GLN A 16 -11.84 10.93 -6.03
CA GLN A 16 -11.92 9.65 -5.33
C GLN A 16 -12.58 8.60 -6.23
N THR A 17 -12.12 7.37 -6.11
CA THR A 17 -12.75 6.21 -6.74
C THR A 17 -13.44 5.36 -5.66
N PRO A 18 -14.28 4.40 -6.04
CA PRO A 18 -14.86 3.44 -5.08
C PRO A 18 -13.83 2.49 -4.45
N PHE A 19 -12.58 2.48 -4.95
CA PHE A 19 -11.54 1.59 -4.46
C PHE A 19 -10.83 2.21 -3.26
N ALA A 20 -11.19 1.71 -2.08
CA ALA A 20 -10.51 2.01 -0.83
C ALA A 20 -10.31 0.71 -0.04
N VAL A 21 -9.14 0.54 0.54
CA VAL A 21 -8.79 -0.60 1.40
C VAL A 21 -8.20 -0.05 2.69
N LYS A 22 -8.58 -0.66 3.82
CA LYS A 22 -8.03 -0.33 5.13
C LYS A 22 -7.46 -1.59 5.76
N SER A 23 -6.21 -1.50 6.20
CA SER A 23 -5.57 -2.53 7.02
C SER A 23 -5.38 -1.99 8.43
N PHE A 24 -5.99 -2.67 9.40
CA PHE A 24 -5.92 -2.27 10.81
C PHE A 24 -4.55 -2.61 11.41
N ASP A 25 -4.05 -3.81 11.15
CA ASP A 25 -2.76 -4.31 11.60
C ASP A 25 -1.82 -4.60 10.42
N PHE A 26 -1.32 -3.52 9.84
CA PHE A 26 -0.40 -3.58 8.71
C PHE A 26 0.90 -4.35 9.05
N CYS A 27 1.39 -4.26 10.28
CA CYS A 27 2.58 -4.98 10.73
C CYS A 27 2.39 -6.50 10.66
N LYS A 28 1.19 -6.97 11.01
CA LYS A 28 0.82 -8.37 10.90
C LYS A 28 0.69 -8.78 9.44
N GLU A 29 0.01 -7.98 8.61
CA GLU A 29 -0.14 -8.26 7.18
C GLU A 29 1.20 -8.32 6.43
N MET A 30 2.19 -7.53 6.84
CA MET A 30 3.56 -7.61 6.29
C MET A 30 4.25 -8.95 6.51
N ARG A 31 3.78 -9.78 7.46
CA ARG A 31 4.38 -11.08 7.82
C ARG A 31 3.50 -12.27 7.50
N ASP A 32 2.22 -12.02 7.26
CA ASP A 32 1.25 -13.03 6.88
C ASP A 32 1.43 -13.40 5.42
N THR A 33 1.94 -14.61 5.15
CA THR A 33 2.19 -15.10 3.79
C THR A 33 0.94 -15.25 2.93
N THR A 34 -0.25 -15.15 3.54
CA THR A 34 -1.54 -15.17 2.84
C THR A 34 -2.09 -13.77 2.56
N SER A 35 -1.47 -12.72 3.11
CA SER A 35 -1.87 -11.33 2.89
C SER A 35 -1.43 -10.82 1.52
N SER A 36 -2.28 -10.03 0.87
CA SER A 36 -1.93 -9.29 -0.35
C SER A 36 -0.76 -8.34 -0.14
N VAL A 37 -0.56 -7.80 1.07
CA VAL A 37 0.62 -6.97 1.38
C VAL A 37 1.91 -7.79 1.29
N TYR A 38 1.89 -9.03 1.78
CA TYR A 38 3.03 -9.92 1.67
C TYR A 38 3.29 -10.34 0.23
N ASP A 39 2.23 -10.75 -0.45
CA ASP A 39 2.34 -11.24 -1.81
C ASP A 39 2.78 -10.15 -2.81
N VAL A 40 2.26 -8.94 -2.70
CA VAL A 40 2.59 -7.84 -3.64
C VAL A 40 3.92 -7.18 -3.31
N TRP A 41 4.32 -7.16 -2.03
CA TRP A 41 5.47 -6.37 -1.59
C TRP A 41 6.43 -7.12 -0.68
N THR A 42 6.05 -7.52 0.54
CA THR A 42 7.06 -7.82 1.56
C THR A 42 7.85 -9.10 1.30
N LYS A 43 7.33 -10.03 0.48
CA LYS A 43 8.09 -11.21 0.02
C LYS A 43 9.40 -10.85 -0.71
N HIS A 44 9.47 -9.66 -1.30
CA HIS A 44 10.63 -9.16 -2.05
C HIS A 44 11.65 -8.38 -1.21
N ILE A 45 11.44 -8.27 0.11
CA ILE A 45 12.41 -7.66 1.02
C ILE A 45 13.54 -8.67 1.27
N ILE A 46 14.77 -8.26 0.92
CA ILE A 46 15.99 -9.02 1.15
C ILE A 46 16.27 -9.06 2.65
N ARG A 47 16.30 -10.28 3.21
CA ARG A 47 16.56 -10.53 4.63
C ARG A 47 18.01 -10.96 4.83
N LYS A 48 18.70 -10.34 5.79
CA LYS A 48 19.97 -10.88 6.31
C LYS A 48 19.63 -11.94 7.34
N ASN A 49 20.33 -13.08 7.30
CA ASN A 49 20.25 -14.15 8.30
C ASN A 49 18.84 -14.73 8.58
N ASN A 50 17.91 -14.62 7.62
CA ASN A 50 16.55 -15.13 7.74
C ASN A 50 15.75 -14.53 8.93
N GLU A 51 16.10 -13.31 9.34
CA GLU A 51 15.38 -12.59 10.39
C GLU A 51 13.93 -12.26 9.98
N GLU A 52 13.05 -12.09 10.97
CA GLU A 52 11.68 -11.68 10.76
C GLU A 52 11.62 -10.27 10.13
N ILE A 53 10.66 -10.05 9.23
CA ILE A 53 10.51 -8.76 8.56
C ILE A 53 10.18 -7.70 9.62
N PRO A 54 11.02 -6.65 9.80
CA PRO A 54 10.72 -5.60 10.76
C PRO A 54 9.52 -4.79 10.29
N CYS A 55 8.63 -4.43 11.22
CA CYS A 55 7.53 -3.53 10.87
C CYS A 55 8.04 -2.10 10.61
N LEU A 56 7.26 -1.33 9.85
CA LEU A 56 7.50 0.08 9.60
C LEU A 56 7.75 0.84 10.90
N GLY A 57 8.87 1.57 10.93
CA GLY A 57 9.30 2.30 12.10
C GLY A 57 10.41 3.28 11.77
N LYS A 58 10.67 4.18 12.71
CA LYS A 58 11.76 5.14 12.58
C LYS A 58 13.10 4.39 12.47
N GLY A 59 13.87 4.66 11.41
CA GLY A 59 15.18 4.05 11.18
C GLY A 59 15.14 2.67 10.53
N VAL A 60 13.96 2.15 10.18
CA VAL A 60 13.84 0.89 9.44
C VAL A 60 14.14 1.15 7.96
N ILE A 61 15.05 0.36 7.40
CA ILE A 61 15.44 0.41 5.99
C ILE A 61 15.15 -0.95 5.38
N TYR A 62 14.40 -0.96 4.29
CA TYR A 62 14.13 -2.16 3.51
C TYR A 62 15.01 -2.15 2.26
N GLN A 63 15.71 -3.26 2.03
CA GLN A 63 16.38 -3.53 0.77
C GLN A 63 15.51 -4.52 -0.01
N HIS A 64 15.18 -4.19 -1.25
CA HIS A 64 14.31 -5.03 -2.08
C HIS A 64 15.09 -5.62 -3.23
N GLU A 65 14.72 -6.84 -3.63
CA GLU A 65 15.04 -7.32 -4.97
C GLU A 65 14.10 -6.67 -6.00
N PRO A 66 14.48 -6.57 -7.28
CA PRO A 66 13.57 -6.14 -8.33
C PRO A 66 12.33 -7.05 -8.35
N CYS A 67 11.14 -6.45 -8.28
CA CYS A 67 9.88 -7.17 -8.19
C CYS A 67 8.83 -6.63 -9.15
N GLU A 68 7.98 -7.52 -9.66
CA GLU A 68 6.77 -7.17 -10.39
C GLU A 68 5.57 -7.31 -9.46
N ALA A 69 4.94 -6.19 -9.13
CA ALA A 69 3.73 -6.16 -8.33
C ALA A 69 2.52 -6.50 -9.22
N ARG A 70 1.95 -7.69 -9.04
CA ARG A 70 0.71 -8.09 -9.73
C ARG A 70 -0.50 -7.86 -8.84
N ILE A 71 -1.40 -6.99 -9.28
CA ILE A 71 -2.68 -6.72 -8.60
C ILE A 71 -3.79 -7.12 -9.56
N GLU A 72 -4.63 -8.06 -9.13
CA GLU A 72 -5.79 -8.49 -9.90
C GLU A 72 -7.07 -7.91 -9.29
N MET A 73 -7.89 -7.28 -10.12
CA MET A 73 -9.19 -6.75 -9.71
C MET A 73 -10.26 -7.04 -10.75
N ASN A 74 -11.36 -7.62 -10.30
CA ASN A 74 -12.52 -7.88 -11.14
C ASN A 74 -13.41 -6.63 -11.15
N VAL A 75 -13.36 -5.87 -12.24
CA VAL A 75 -14.14 -4.64 -12.42
C VAL A 75 -15.08 -4.83 -13.61
N VAL A 76 -16.39 -4.74 -13.37
CA VAL A 76 -17.42 -4.88 -14.41
C VAL A 76 -18.06 -3.52 -14.70
N GLY A 77 -18.20 -3.18 -15.98
CA GLY A 77 -18.96 -2.00 -16.43
C GLY A 77 -18.27 -0.64 -16.24
N MET A 78 -16.98 -0.60 -15.92
CA MET A 78 -16.21 0.64 -15.73
C MET A 78 -14.94 0.65 -16.58
N ASN A 79 -14.74 1.73 -17.35
CA ASN A 79 -13.47 1.97 -18.03
C ASN A 79 -12.43 2.46 -17.01
N MET A 80 -11.46 1.59 -16.73
CA MET A 80 -10.36 1.84 -15.81
C MET A 80 -9.17 2.56 -16.44
N GLU A 81 -9.17 2.82 -17.75
CA GLU A 81 -8.06 3.50 -18.40
C GLU A 81 -7.90 4.95 -17.91
N GLY A 82 -6.65 5.39 -17.86
CA GLY A 82 -6.24 6.77 -17.58
C GLY A 82 -5.25 6.89 -16.43
N ARG A 83 -5.01 8.14 -16.01
CA ARG A 83 -4.04 8.45 -14.95
C ARG A 83 -4.65 8.32 -13.57
N TYR A 84 -3.99 7.57 -12.70
CA TYR A 84 -4.38 7.33 -11.31
C TYR A 84 -3.23 7.68 -10.36
N LYS A 85 -3.56 7.72 -9.07
CA LYS A 85 -2.56 7.60 -8.00
C LYS A 85 -3.10 6.72 -6.89
N VAL A 86 -2.22 5.93 -6.29
CA VAL A 86 -2.47 5.26 -5.01
C VAL A 86 -2.03 6.21 -3.90
N VAL A 87 -2.86 6.42 -2.89
CA VAL A 87 -2.55 7.22 -1.70
C VAL A 87 -2.54 6.27 -0.51
N LEU A 88 -1.39 6.15 0.15
CA LEU A 88 -1.18 5.32 1.33
C LEU A 88 -0.99 6.23 2.53
N ILE A 89 -1.87 6.12 3.53
CA ILE A 89 -1.74 6.85 4.80
C ILE A 89 -1.45 5.87 5.92
N PHE A 90 -0.22 5.88 6.43
CA PHE A 90 0.17 5.07 7.58
C PHE A 90 -0.06 5.86 8.87
N GLN A 91 -0.92 5.32 9.71
CA GLN A 91 -1.23 5.87 11.03
C GLN A 91 -0.69 4.95 12.12
N ALA A 92 0.20 5.51 12.94
CA ALA A 92 0.73 4.85 14.13
C ALA A 92 -0.19 5.11 15.33
N PHE A 93 -0.24 4.13 16.24
CA PHE A 93 -1.01 4.18 17.49
C PHE A 93 -0.05 3.99 18.68
N ASP A 94 -0.41 4.54 19.84
CA ASP A 94 0.28 4.28 21.11
C ASP A 94 -0.31 3.06 21.83
N GLU A 95 0.22 2.75 23.01
CA GLU A 95 -0.21 1.60 23.82
C GLU A 95 -1.67 1.72 24.32
N GLU A 96 -2.20 2.95 24.38
CA GLU A 96 -3.59 3.25 24.72
C GLU A 96 -4.50 3.31 23.48
N ASN A 97 -4.00 2.84 22.33
CA ASN A 97 -4.68 2.85 21.04
C ASN A 97 -5.11 4.25 20.57
N ARG A 98 -4.34 5.29 20.93
CA ARG A 98 -4.53 6.65 20.44
C ARG A 98 -3.68 6.89 19.21
N ALA A 99 -4.27 7.49 18.18
CA ALA A 99 -3.54 7.87 16.98
C ALA A 99 -2.44 8.90 17.31
N LYS A 100 -1.21 8.62 16.88
CA LYS A 100 -0.11 9.58 16.98
C LYS A 100 -0.38 10.80 16.10
N SER A 101 0.12 11.96 16.51
CA SER A 101 -0.11 13.24 15.82
C SER A 101 0.47 13.31 14.41
N LYS A 102 1.41 12.43 14.06
CA LYS A 102 2.04 12.36 12.74
C LYS A 102 1.66 11.05 12.04
N SER A 103 1.32 11.17 10.77
CA SER A 103 1.15 10.06 9.83
C SER A 103 2.17 10.15 8.70
N ILE A 104 2.37 9.05 7.98
CA ILE A 104 3.17 9.02 6.76
C ILE A 104 2.19 8.97 5.59
N CYS A 105 2.37 9.86 4.61
CA CYS A 105 1.60 9.88 3.37
C CYS A 105 2.53 9.53 2.21
N ILE A 106 2.17 8.50 1.45
CA ILE A 106 2.88 8.12 0.21
C ILE A 106 1.88 8.22 -0.94
N GLU A 107 2.27 8.94 -1.99
CA GLU A 107 1.49 9.01 -3.23
C GLU A 107 2.28 8.35 -4.37
N ILE A 108 1.66 7.37 -5.02
CA ILE A 108 2.25 6.62 -6.13
C ILE A 108 1.42 6.90 -7.39
N PRO A 109 1.82 7.87 -8.24
CA PRO A 109 1.14 8.13 -9.50
C PRO A 109 1.42 7.03 -10.52
N GLY A 110 0.44 6.71 -11.36
CA GLY A 110 0.57 5.73 -12.42
C GLY A 110 -0.50 5.90 -13.51
N GLU A 111 -0.39 5.12 -14.57
CA GLU A 111 -1.37 5.06 -15.65
C GLU A 111 -1.87 3.62 -15.79
N ILE A 112 -3.19 3.47 -15.82
CA ILE A 112 -3.82 2.19 -16.13
C ILE A 112 -4.09 2.21 -17.63
N ILE A 113 -3.46 1.28 -18.33
CA ILE A 113 -3.67 1.04 -19.76
C ILE A 113 -4.36 -0.30 -19.94
N LYS A 114 -5.20 -0.41 -20.96
CA LYS A 114 -5.74 -1.70 -21.37
C LYS A 114 -4.64 -2.50 -22.06
N VAL A 115 -4.47 -3.74 -21.61
CA VAL A 115 -3.57 -4.74 -22.20
C VAL A 115 -4.35 -5.61 -23.17
#